data_AF-A0A968ZFA2-F1
#
_entry.id   AF-A0A968ZFA2-F1
#
_cell.length_a   1.000
_cell.length_b   1.000
_cell.length_c   1.000
_cell.angle_alpha   90.00
_cell.angle_beta   90.00
_cell.angle_gamma   90.00
#
_symmetry.space_group_name_H-M   'P 1'
#
loop_
_entity.id
_entity.type
_entity.pdbx_description
1 polymer ?
#
loop_
_entity_poly.entity_id
_entity_poly.type
_entity_poly.pdbx_seq_one_letter_code
_entity_poly.pdbx_strand_id
1 'polypeptide(L)' 'MWRIWLLFDPRRALIALFTFLFVLAIVIHFILLSTDRFNWLEGPSRTTTGQLPLPASEQTANG' A
#
# COMPACT_ATOMS: atom_id res chain seq x y z
N MET A 1 13.35 32.29 -26.28
CA MET A 1 12.65 31.19 -25.57
C MET A 1 12.23 31.61 -24.15
N TRP A 2 11.68 32.82 -23.97
CA TRP A 2 11.14 33.33 -22.69
C TRP A 2 9.60 33.47 -22.72
N ARG A 3 9.02 33.45 -23.93
CA ARG A 3 7.58 33.54 -24.20
C ARG A 3 6.78 32.36 -23.65
N ILE A 4 7.41 31.21 -23.39
CA ILE A 4 6.74 30.05 -22.78
C ILE A 4 6.24 30.39 -21.35
N TRP A 5 6.92 31.31 -20.65
CA TRP A 5 6.51 31.80 -19.33
C TRP A 5 5.38 32.84 -19.36
N LEU A 6 5.03 33.39 -20.54
CA LEU A 6 3.85 34.25 -20.67
C LEU A 6 2.55 33.44 -20.86
N LEU A 7 2.65 32.20 -21.33
CA LEU A 7 1.52 31.26 -21.46
C LEU A 7 1.36 30.38 -20.23
N PHE A 8 2.48 30.01 -19.61
CA PHE A 8 2.51 29.19 -18.41
C PHE A 8 3.02 30.03 -17.24
N ASP A 9 2.09 30.46 -16.39
CA ASP A 9 2.42 31.13 -15.14
C ASP A 9 3.42 30.27 -14.36
N PRO A 10 4.61 30.79 -14.01
CA PRO A 10 5.74 30.01 -13.49
C PRO A 10 5.37 29.10 -12.32
N ARG A 11 4.51 29.64 -11.45
CA ARG A 11 3.98 28.97 -10.27
C ARG A 11 3.11 27.78 -10.64
N ARG A 12 2.22 27.94 -11.62
CA ARG A 12 1.28 26.91 -12.04
C ARG A 12 1.97 25.77 -12.77
N ALA A 13 3.03 26.04 -13.54
CA ALA A 13 3.82 25.00 -14.19
C ALA A 13 4.55 24.10 -13.17
N LEU A 14 5.19 24.71 -12.16
CA LEU A 14 5.83 23.96 -11.08
C LEU A 14 4.80 23.13 -10.29
N ILE A 15 3.67 23.74 -9.91
CA ILE A 15 2.60 23.04 -9.20
C ILE A 15 2.05 21.90 -10.06
N ALA A 16 1.76 22.11 -11.34
CA ALA A 16 1.22 21.08 -12.22
C ALA A 16 2.18 19.89 -12.34
N LEU A 17 3.48 20.13 -12.49
CA LEU A 17 4.49 19.08 -12.50
C LEU A 17 4.49 18.31 -11.17
N PHE A 18 4.62 19.01 -10.03
CA PHE A 18 4.64 18.37 -8.72
C PHE A 18 3.35 17.60 -8.43
N THR A 19 2.19 18.19 -8.67
CA THR A 19 0.89 17.53 -8.47
C THR A 19 0.74 16.33 -9.39
N PHE A 20 1.15 16.41 -10.67
CA PHE A 20 1.08 15.28 -11.59
C PHE A 20 1.92 14.09 -11.08
N LEU A 21 3.20 14.34 -10.74
CA LEU A 21 4.07 13.29 -10.22
C LEU A 21 3.58 12.75 -8.87
N PHE A 22 3.07 13.61 -8.00
CA PHE A 22 2.58 13.24 -6.68
C PHE A 22 1.31 12.38 -6.75
N VAL A 23 0.34 12.77 -7.59
CA VAL A 23 -0.87 11.98 -7.84
C VAL A 23 -0.50 10.63 -8.44
N LEU A 24 0.39 10.60 -9.42
CA LEU A 24 0.88 9.35 -10.03
C LEU A 24 1.52 8.43 -8.96
N ALA A 25 2.35 8.99 -8.08
CA ALA A 25 2.95 8.24 -6.98
C ALA A 25 1.90 7.67 -6.03
N ILE A 26 0.93 8.47 -5.58
CA ILE A 26 -0.12 8.00 -4.67
C ILE A 26 -0.95 6.89 -5.30
N VAL A 27 -1.35 7.03 -6.57
CA VAL A 27 -2.16 6.02 -7.28
C VAL A 27 -1.45 4.67 -7.29
N ILE A 28 -0.15 4.64 -7.60
CA ILE A 28 0.65 3.41 -7.59
C ILE A 28 0.68 2.80 -6.18
N HIS A 29 0.96 3.61 -5.15
CA HIS A 29 1.01 3.13 -3.77
C HIS A 29 -0.34 2.57 -3.30
N PHE A 30 -1.44 3.24 -3.66
CA PHE A 30 -2.80 2.79 -3.32
C PHE A 30 -3.13 1.44 -3.96
N ILE A 31 -2.68 1.19 -5.20
CA ILE A 31 -2.85 -0.11 -5.87
C ILE A 31 -2.09 -1.20 -5.11
N LEU A 32 -0.82 -0.95 -4.75
CA LEU A 32 -0.01 -1.92 -3.99
C LEU A 32 -0.64 -2.21 -2.62
N LEU A 33 -1.06 -1.17 -1.89
CA LEU A 33 -1.74 -1.30 -0.61
C LEU A 33 -3.10 -1.99 -0.72
N SER A 34 -3.86 -1.80 -1.81
CA SER A 34 -5.16 -2.46 -1.98
C SER A 34 -5.05 -3.96 -2.26
N THR A 35 -3.92 -4.43 -2.80
CA THR A 35 -3.69 -5.87 -3.04
C THR A 35 -3.25 -6.59 -1.78
N ASP A 36 -4.01 -7.62 -1.37
CA ASP A 36 -3.80 -8.50 -0.20
C ASP A 36 -2.34 -8.99 -0.04
N ARG A 37 -1.60 -9.12 -1.16
CA ARG A 37 -0.22 -9.60 -1.22
C ARG A 37 0.86 -8.52 -1.02
N PHE A 38 0.56 -7.26 -1.31
CA PHE A 38 1.50 -6.13 -1.22
C PHE A 38 1.06 -5.07 -0.20
N ASN A 39 -0.04 -5.33 0.52
CA ASN A 39 -0.51 -4.53 1.64
C ASN A 39 0.41 -4.69 2.84
N TRP A 40 1.56 -4.00 2.79
CA TRP A 40 2.56 -4.06 3.86
C TRP A 40 2.06 -3.46 5.18
N LEU A 41 0.93 -2.72 5.15
CA LEU A 41 0.31 -2.13 6.33
C LEU A 41 -0.52 -3.14 7.12
N GLU A 42 -1.12 -4.12 6.43
CA GLU A 42 -1.86 -5.24 7.04
C GLU A 42 -0.92 -6.26 7.70
N GLY A 43 0.40 -6.16 7.43
CA GLY A 43 1.36 -7.20 7.78
C GLY A 43 1.02 -8.51 7.06
N PRO A 44 1.83 -9.58 7.22
CA PRO A 44 1.34 -10.90 6.81
C PRO A 44 0.00 -11.07 7.50
N SER A 45 -1.08 -11.20 6.72
CA SER A 45 -2.37 -11.64 7.24
C SER A 45 -2.04 -12.74 8.20
N ARG A 46 -2.20 -12.45 9.49
CA ARG A 46 -2.30 -13.49 10.49
C ARG A 46 -3.65 -14.14 10.18
N THR A 47 -3.72 -14.89 9.08
CA THR A 47 -4.21 -16.24 9.17
C THR A 47 -3.61 -16.74 10.46
N THR A 48 -4.45 -16.85 11.46
CA THR A 48 -4.15 -17.43 12.75
C THR A 48 -3.60 -18.83 12.49
N THR A 49 -2.32 -18.91 12.14
CA THR A 49 -1.45 -20.06 12.37
C THR A 49 -0.97 -20.00 13.83
N GLY A 50 -1.75 -19.34 14.70
CA GLY A 50 -1.86 -19.60 16.13
C GLY A 50 -2.82 -20.75 16.43
N GLN A 51 -3.36 -21.43 15.41
CA GLN A 51 -3.87 -22.78 15.59
C GLN A 51 -2.76 -23.74 15.14
N LEU A 52 -1.74 -23.86 15.99
CA LEU A 52 -1.10 -25.17 16.12
C LEU A 52 -2.26 -26.15 16.33
N PRO A 53 -2.44 -27.17 15.47
CA PRO A 53 -3.25 -28.29 15.86
C PRO A 53 -2.61 -28.83 17.14
N LEU A 54 -3.20 -28.48 18.28
CA LEU A 54 -2.91 -29.16 19.54
C LEU A 54 -3.02 -30.65 19.19
N PRO A 55 -1.94 -31.42 19.33
CA PRO A 55 -2.01 -32.84 19.01
C PRO A 55 -3.13 -33.43 19.87
N ALA A 56 -4.20 -33.87 19.21
CA ALA A 56 -5.39 -34.45 19.83
C ALA A 56 -5.11 -35.85 20.40
N SER A 57 -3.93 -36.05 21.01
CA SER A 57 -3.46 -37.34 21.51
C SER A 57 -3.33 -37.43 23.03
N GLU A 58 -3.70 -36.39 23.80
CA GLU A 58 -3.58 -36.39 25.27
C GLU A 58 -4.91 -36.21 26.02
N GLN A 59 -6.05 -36.45 25.37
CA GLN A 59 -7.38 -36.39 26.02
C GLN A 59 -8.09 -37.74 26.21
N THR A 60 -7.49 -38.87 25.84
CA THR A 60 -8.11 -40.20 25.99
C THR A 60 -7.48 -41.09 27.06
N ALA A 61 -6.84 -40.50 28.08
CA ALA A 61 -6.24 -41.24 29.19
C ALA A 61 -6.58 -40.62 30.56
N ASN A 62 -7.85 -40.29 30.81
CA ASN A 62 -8.37 -40.18 32.17
C ASN A 62 -9.91 -40.26 32.16
N GLY A 63 -10.46 -41.34 32.73
CA GLY A 63 -11.90 -41.61 32.83
C GLY A 63 -12.22 -43.08 32.71
#